data_AF-W4CRR6-F1
#
_entry.id   AF-W4CRR6-F1
#
_cell.length_a   1.000
_cell.length_b   1.000
_cell.length_c   1.000
_cell.angle_alpha   90.00
_cell.angle_beta   90.00
_cell.angle_gamma   90.00
#
_symmetry.space_group_name_H-M   'P 1'
#
loop_
_entity.id
_entity.type
_entity.pdbx_description
1 polymer ?
#
loop_
_entity_poly.entity_id
_entity_poly.type
_entity_poly.pdbx_seq_one_letter_code
_entity_poly.pdbx_strand_id
1 'polypeptide(L)'
;MQLQVTNSPFNENQAELLNQLLPTLTPSQQIWLSGYLSALSLQGNQGSSVQAESPAAPAVVAESAIAASQQASREVTVLFGSQTGNCQRLAVSLSRKLEEQGFKVTVSAMNSFKPNGLKKTENLLLLVSTHGEGEPPDNARAFHEFLYSKRAPQLPGLRFSVLALGDTSYEFFCQTGKDFDQKLEELGAQRLSPRVDCDLDYDEPVAEWFGQVISALNGAQNAAGIADAAVQAAESAESLESAYSRNHPFHAEVLENLNLNGRGSDRETRHLELSLAGSNITFEPGDSLGVYPENHPQLVEDIIAAMGWDANERVPLNKKGEEGTLQEALLRHYEITVLTKPLLEQAAGLTSAPALKELLTPGRQQELKEYIQGRDLLDLIQDYGPWNAPASLFVTILRKLPARLYSIASSYNANPDEVHFTVRAVRYESHGRERYGVCSVHCAERVQPGATLPVYIQNNPNFKLPADSSVPVIMIGPGTGVAPFRSFLEEREEQGAEGPSWLFYGDRHFVTDFLYQTDWQRMLKDGVLSRLDVAFSRDTEEKVYVQHRILEQSKELYRWLQEGAHVYVCGDEKHMAHDVHSALITVIQEEGGLSPEAAAAYLETLQQEQRYQRDVY
;
A
#
# COMPACT_ATOMS: atom_id res chain seq x y z
N MET A 1 44.48 -23.86 26.44
CA MET A 1 45.45 -22.80 26.81
C MET A 1 44.64 -21.54 27.03
N GLN A 2 44.76 -20.88 28.18
CA GLN A 2 44.13 -19.57 28.38
C GLN A 2 45.03 -18.48 27.82
N LEU A 3 44.46 -17.63 26.97
CA LEU A 3 45.08 -16.41 26.47
C LEU A 3 45.17 -15.41 27.63
N GLN A 4 46.36 -14.89 27.86
CA GLN A 4 46.64 -13.79 28.77
C GLN A 4 47.24 -12.64 27.96
N VAL A 5 47.11 -11.42 28.45
CA VAL A 5 47.73 -10.24 27.83
C VAL A 5 49.26 -10.40 27.72
N THR A 6 49.87 -11.22 28.59
CA THR A 6 51.31 -11.51 28.60
C THR A 6 51.76 -12.58 27.61
N ASN A 7 50.84 -13.39 27.06
CA ASN A 7 51.16 -14.52 26.17
C ASN A 7 50.43 -14.46 24.81
N SER A 8 49.73 -13.36 24.52
CA SER A 8 48.95 -13.16 23.30
C SER A 8 48.95 -11.68 22.89
N PRO A 9 48.69 -11.34 21.62
CA PRO A 9 48.67 -9.95 21.15
C PRO A 9 47.35 -9.20 21.48
N PHE A 10 46.47 -9.81 22.29
CA PHE A 10 45.14 -9.28 22.59
C PHE A 10 45.14 -8.46 23.90
N ASN A 11 44.34 -7.40 23.94
CA ASN A 11 44.11 -6.68 25.20
C ASN A 11 43.24 -7.51 26.18
N GLU A 12 43.11 -7.04 27.42
CA GLU A 12 42.44 -7.79 28.49
C GLU A 12 41.01 -8.23 28.15
N ASN A 13 40.20 -7.30 27.63
CA ASN A 13 38.82 -7.58 27.22
C ASN A 13 38.76 -8.56 26.02
N GLN A 14 39.65 -8.39 25.04
CA GLN A 14 39.73 -9.29 23.88
C GLN A 14 40.17 -10.70 24.27
N ALA A 15 41.16 -10.83 25.17
CA ALA A 15 41.62 -12.12 25.67
C ALA A 15 40.51 -12.83 26.47
N GLU A 16 39.73 -12.09 27.26
CA GLU A 16 38.59 -12.63 28.01
C GLU A 16 37.50 -13.18 27.09
N LEU A 17 37.08 -12.42 26.08
CA LEU A 17 36.10 -12.86 25.09
C LEU A 17 36.57 -14.10 24.30
N LEU A 18 37.85 -14.13 23.88
CA LEU A 18 38.41 -15.26 23.17
C LEU A 18 38.52 -16.51 24.06
N ASN A 19 38.85 -16.35 25.34
CA ASN A 19 38.88 -17.46 26.29
C ASN A 19 37.49 -18.03 26.59
N GLN A 20 36.42 -17.23 26.48
CA GLN A 20 35.04 -17.70 26.60
C GLN A 20 34.57 -18.39 25.32
N LEU A 21 34.92 -17.86 24.15
CA LEU A 21 34.43 -18.33 22.85
C LEU A 21 35.17 -19.57 22.34
N LEU A 22 36.51 -19.58 22.35
CA LEU A 22 37.28 -20.65 21.70
C LEU A 22 36.96 -22.07 22.22
N PRO A 23 36.67 -22.28 23.53
CA PRO A 23 36.27 -23.60 24.04
C PRO A 23 34.88 -24.07 23.59
N THR A 24 33.98 -23.15 23.17
CA THR A 24 32.62 -23.51 22.72
C THR A 24 32.56 -23.88 21.25
N LEU A 25 33.65 -23.67 20.50
CA LEU A 25 33.72 -23.95 19.07
C LEU A 25 34.13 -25.40 18.79
N THR A 26 33.45 -26.01 17.82
CA THR A 26 33.85 -27.29 17.21
C THR A 26 35.09 -27.13 16.32
N PRO A 27 35.83 -28.23 16.01
CA PRO A 27 36.98 -28.17 15.12
C PRO A 27 36.67 -27.58 13.74
N SER A 28 35.50 -27.89 13.17
CA SER A 28 35.05 -27.36 11.89
C SER A 28 34.81 -25.85 11.94
N GLN A 29 34.25 -25.34 13.03
CA GLN A 29 34.05 -23.90 13.24
C GLN A 29 35.37 -23.17 13.45
N GLN A 30 36.35 -23.77 14.13
CA GLN A 30 37.69 -23.20 14.28
C GLN A 30 38.42 -23.09 12.93
N ILE A 31 38.33 -24.12 12.07
CA ILE A 31 38.91 -24.11 10.72
C ILE A 31 38.25 -23.03 9.86
N TRP A 32 36.92 -22.93 9.90
CA TRP A 32 36.18 -21.90 9.17
C TRP A 32 36.56 -20.48 9.63
N LEU A 33 36.59 -20.25 10.94
CA LEU A 33 36.95 -18.95 11.52
C LEU A 33 38.40 -18.56 11.17
N SER A 34 39.32 -19.52 11.17
CA SER A 34 40.70 -19.29 10.73
C SER A 34 40.75 -18.83 9.26
N GLY A 35 39.99 -19.48 8.38
CA GLY A 35 39.92 -19.09 6.96
C GLY A 35 39.32 -17.70 6.75
N TYR A 36 38.26 -17.38 7.49
CA TYR A 36 37.60 -16.07 7.46
C TYR A 36 38.56 -14.94 7.88
N LEU A 37 39.30 -15.12 8.98
CA LEU A 37 40.27 -14.14 9.46
C LEU A 37 41.46 -13.98 8.51
N SER A 38 41.93 -15.06 7.88
CA SER A 38 42.97 -14.99 6.84
C SER A 38 42.49 -14.21 5.61
N ALA A 39 41.25 -14.42 5.15
CA ALA A 39 40.69 -13.69 4.01
C ALA A 39 40.58 -12.18 4.27
N LEU A 40 40.16 -11.77 5.47
CA LEU A 40 40.12 -10.36 5.87
C LEU A 40 41.52 -9.72 5.88
N SER A 41 42.55 -10.46 6.32
CA SER A 41 43.93 -9.95 6.32
C SER A 41 44.51 -9.71 4.92
N LEU A 42 44.04 -10.48 3.91
CA LEU A 42 44.44 -10.30 2.52
C LEU A 42 43.76 -9.08 1.86
N GLN A 43 42.58 -8.68 2.34
CA GLN A 43 41.91 -7.44 1.89
C GLN A 43 42.52 -6.19 2.54
N GLY A 44 43.17 -6.31 3.70
CA GLY A 44 43.74 -5.19 4.46
C GLY A 44 45.20 -4.81 4.15
N ASN A 45 45.91 -5.56 3.29
CA ASN A 45 47.37 -5.41 3.14
C ASN A 45 47.87 -5.18 1.70
N GLN A 46 47.17 -4.35 0.91
CA GLN A 46 47.81 -3.68 -0.24
C GLN A 46 48.47 -2.38 0.22
N GLY A 47 49.66 -2.51 0.78
CA GLY A 47 50.48 -1.36 1.17
C GLY A 47 51.62 -1.70 2.11
N SER A 48 52.62 -2.44 1.64
CA SER A 48 54.04 -2.18 1.97
C SER A 48 54.99 -3.16 1.27
N SER A 49 56.05 -2.57 0.71
CA SER A 49 57.08 -3.15 -0.14
C SER A 49 58.16 -3.93 0.62
N VAL A 50 58.78 -4.90 -0.07
CA VAL A 50 60.10 -5.43 0.28
C VAL A 50 61.08 -5.02 -0.82
N GLN A 51 62.19 -4.40 -0.41
CA GLN A 51 63.25 -3.86 -1.25
C GLN A 51 64.19 -4.96 -1.79
N ALA A 52 64.67 -4.79 -3.02
CA ALA A 52 65.95 -5.32 -3.50
C ALA A 52 66.57 -4.32 -4.52
N GLU A 53 67.90 -4.22 -4.52
CA GLU A 53 68.73 -3.05 -4.85
C GLU A 53 69.12 -2.85 -6.35
N SER A 54 69.17 -1.56 -6.77
CA SER A 54 70.14 -0.85 -7.67
C SER A 54 70.35 -1.17 -9.17
N PRO A 55 70.85 -0.22 -10.03
CA PRO A 55 70.83 1.26 -9.94
C PRO A 55 70.53 2.06 -11.27
N ALA A 56 70.04 3.30 -11.06
CA ALA A 56 70.31 4.60 -11.74
C ALA A 56 70.03 4.90 -13.24
N ALA A 57 69.11 5.85 -13.48
CA ALA A 57 69.29 7.05 -14.34
C ALA A 57 68.16 8.09 -14.08
N PRO A 58 68.38 9.42 -14.24
CA PRO A 58 67.56 10.45 -13.57
C PRO A 58 66.48 11.13 -14.42
N ALA A 59 65.40 11.48 -13.72
CA ALA A 59 64.56 12.70 -13.78
C ALA A 59 63.93 13.16 -15.11
N VAL A 60 62.59 13.20 -15.12
CA VAL A 60 61.82 14.41 -15.47
C VAL A 60 60.56 14.48 -14.61
N VAL A 61 60.40 15.63 -13.98
CA VAL A 61 59.30 16.08 -13.13
C VAL A 61 58.03 16.33 -13.95
N ALA A 62 56.90 15.80 -13.48
CA ALA A 62 55.57 16.28 -13.84
C ALA A 62 54.69 16.20 -12.58
N GLU A 63 54.47 17.36 -11.96
CA GLU A 63 53.43 17.56 -10.95
C GLU A 63 52.08 17.17 -11.54
N SER A 64 51.39 16.23 -10.89
CA SER A 64 49.95 16.04 -11.07
C SER A 64 49.30 16.09 -9.70
N ALA A 65 48.44 17.10 -9.56
CA ALA A 65 47.67 17.43 -8.39
C ALA A 65 46.80 16.24 -7.96
N ILE A 66 46.80 15.98 -6.66
CA ILE A 66 45.92 15.02 -5.99
C ILE A 66 44.51 15.62 -6.03
N ALA A 67 43.68 15.16 -6.97
CA ALA A 67 42.23 15.34 -6.88
C ALA A 67 41.74 14.42 -5.75
N ALA A 68 41.32 15.03 -4.64
CA ALA A 68 40.63 14.34 -3.56
C ALA A 68 39.36 13.68 -4.09
N SER A 69 39.29 12.35 -4.01
CA SER A 69 38.04 11.62 -4.17
C SER A 69 37.10 12.02 -3.03
N GLN A 70 36.03 12.76 -3.36
CA GLN A 70 34.91 12.97 -2.44
C GLN A 70 34.32 11.60 -2.11
N GLN A 71 34.53 11.15 -0.88
CA GLN A 71 33.82 10.00 -0.33
C GLN A 71 32.33 10.35 -0.33
N ALA A 72 31.54 9.69 -1.17
CA ALA A 72 30.09 9.90 -1.23
C ALA A 72 29.50 9.70 0.18
N SER A 73 28.65 10.63 0.63
CA SER A 73 27.99 10.50 1.93
C SER A 73 27.20 9.21 1.99
N ARG A 74 27.40 8.48 3.09
CA ARG A 74 26.67 7.24 3.40
C ARG A 74 25.36 7.51 4.15
N GLU A 75 24.92 8.76 4.22
CA GLU A 75 23.65 9.13 4.87
C GLU A 75 22.52 9.19 3.83
N VAL A 76 21.40 8.52 4.12
CA VAL A 76 20.21 8.47 3.24
C VAL A 76 18.97 8.79 4.06
N THR A 77 18.18 9.74 3.59
CA THR A 77 16.85 10.03 4.14
C THR A 77 15.79 9.37 3.26
N VAL A 78 14.90 8.57 3.85
CA VAL A 78 13.76 7.95 3.17
C VAL A 78 12.48 8.57 3.72
N LEU A 79 11.73 9.26 2.87
CA LEU A 79 10.45 9.83 3.22
C LEU A 79 9.31 9.03 2.58
N PHE A 80 8.25 8.80 3.33
CA PHE A 80 7.06 8.13 2.80
C PHE A 80 5.78 8.95 2.96
N GLY A 81 4.91 8.86 1.94
CA GLY A 81 3.54 9.35 1.94
C GLY A 81 2.59 8.19 1.63
N SER A 82 1.76 7.81 2.60
CA SER A 82 0.93 6.61 2.51
C SER A 82 -0.37 6.74 3.29
N GLN A 83 -1.49 6.39 2.68
CA GLN A 83 -2.77 6.24 3.35
C GLN A 83 -2.86 4.87 4.03
N THR A 84 -2.77 3.79 3.25
CA THR A 84 -2.97 2.40 3.68
C THR A 84 -1.66 1.67 4.03
N GLY A 85 -0.58 2.41 4.31
CA GLY A 85 0.70 1.86 4.78
C GLY A 85 1.61 1.20 3.72
N ASN A 86 1.20 1.07 2.45
CA ASN A 86 2.02 0.45 1.41
C ASN A 86 3.40 1.12 1.24
N CYS A 87 3.46 2.44 1.06
CA CYS A 87 4.74 3.14 0.92
C CYS A 87 5.56 3.13 2.22
N GLN A 88 4.90 3.07 3.38
CA GLN A 88 5.58 2.96 4.67
C GLN A 88 6.31 1.62 4.80
N ARG A 89 5.65 0.50 4.47
CA ARG A 89 6.27 -0.83 4.48
C ARG A 89 7.44 -0.91 3.50
N LEU A 90 7.27 -0.36 2.30
CA LEU A 90 8.35 -0.30 1.31
C LEU A 90 9.53 0.56 1.79
N ALA A 91 9.27 1.67 2.49
CA ALA A 91 10.32 2.52 3.03
C ALA A 91 11.14 1.82 4.11
N VAL A 92 10.49 1.04 4.99
CA VAL A 92 11.14 0.20 6.00
C VAL A 92 11.92 -0.95 5.36
N SER A 93 11.36 -1.59 4.32
CA SER A 93 12.06 -2.65 3.57
C SER A 93 13.34 -2.10 2.90
N LEU A 94 13.23 -0.95 2.25
CA LEU A 94 14.37 -0.27 1.62
C LEU A 94 15.43 0.15 2.65
N SER A 95 15.01 0.65 3.83
CA SER A 95 15.96 1.06 4.85
C SER A 95 16.79 -0.11 5.36
N ARG A 96 16.17 -1.27 5.60
CA ARG A 96 16.88 -2.50 5.99
C ARG A 96 17.93 -2.88 4.94
N LYS A 97 17.56 -2.89 3.65
CA LYS A 97 18.47 -3.20 2.54
C LYS A 97 19.65 -2.21 2.43
N LEU A 98 19.41 -0.93 2.71
CA LEU A 98 20.45 0.09 2.71
C LEU A 98 21.38 -0.03 3.93
N GLU A 99 20.83 -0.32 5.11
CA GLU A 99 21.60 -0.54 6.34
C GLU A 99 22.52 -1.77 6.24
N GLU A 100 22.05 -2.86 5.62
CA GLU A 100 22.86 -4.04 5.31
C GLU A 100 24.07 -3.72 4.41
N GLN A 101 23.99 -2.65 3.62
CA GLN A 101 25.08 -2.16 2.78
C GLN A 101 25.91 -1.04 3.43
N GLY A 102 25.72 -0.80 4.72
CA GLY A 102 26.48 0.16 5.51
C GLY A 102 26.07 1.61 5.32
N PHE A 103 24.87 1.89 4.80
CA PHE A 103 24.30 3.24 4.81
C PHE A 103 23.67 3.55 6.18
N LYS A 104 23.79 4.80 6.61
CA LYS A 104 23.05 5.33 7.75
C LYS A 104 21.73 5.90 7.25
N VAL A 105 20.63 5.21 7.55
CA VAL A 105 19.31 5.54 7.01
C VAL A 105 18.45 6.25 8.05
N THR A 106 17.71 7.27 7.64
CA THR A 106 16.65 7.90 8.42
C THR A 106 15.33 7.74 7.70
N VAL A 107 14.39 7.00 8.29
CA VAL A 107 13.03 6.82 7.73
C VAL A 107 12.05 7.75 8.46
N SER A 108 11.21 8.47 7.72
CA SER A 108 10.20 9.35 8.34
C SER A 108 8.96 9.52 7.46
N ALA A 109 7.79 9.62 8.09
CA ALA A 109 6.59 10.10 7.42
C ALA A 109 6.79 11.57 6.99
N MET A 110 6.26 11.96 5.84
CA MET A 110 6.48 13.31 5.30
C MET A 110 5.97 14.43 6.22
N ASN A 111 4.87 14.24 6.94
CA ASN A 111 4.33 15.19 7.92
C ASN A 111 5.18 15.34 9.20
N SER A 112 6.00 14.33 9.51
CA SER A 112 6.89 14.32 10.69
C SER A 112 8.28 14.88 10.36
N PHE A 113 8.61 14.99 9.08
CA PHE A 113 9.89 15.51 8.62
C PHE A 113 9.91 17.04 8.65
N LYS A 114 10.89 17.61 9.37
CA LYS A 114 11.03 19.06 9.50
C LYS A 114 11.63 19.66 8.22
N PRO A 115 10.95 20.58 7.51
CA PRO A 115 11.42 21.09 6.22
C PRO A 115 12.79 21.79 6.23
N ASN A 116 13.19 22.36 7.37
CA ASN A 116 14.54 22.95 7.55
C ASN A 116 15.68 21.91 7.40
N GLY A 117 15.36 20.62 7.51
CA GLY A 117 16.30 19.51 7.28
C GLY A 117 16.66 19.30 5.81
N LEU A 118 15.86 19.77 4.85
CA LEU A 118 16.09 19.54 3.42
C LEU A 118 17.46 20.06 2.96
N LYS A 119 17.85 21.26 3.40
CA LYS A 119 19.16 21.86 3.04
C LYS A 119 20.36 21.04 3.52
N LYS A 120 20.17 20.19 4.54
CA LYS A 120 21.22 19.34 5.12
C LYS A 120 21.18 17.91 4.56
N THR A 121 20.17 17.58 3.77
CA THR A 121 19.99 16.24 3.22
C THR A 121 20.80 16.14 1.93
N GLU A 122 21.62 15.09 1.81
CA GLU A 122 22.41 14.85 0.60
C GLU A 122 21.76 13.80 -0.31
N ASN A 123 21.16 12.75 0.26
CA ASN A 123 20.45 11.71 -0.48
C ASN A 123 19.03 11.57 0.07
N LEU A 124 18.03 11.76 -0.80
CA LEU A 124 16.61 11.69 -0.45
C LEU A 124 15.87 10.70 -1.35
N LEU A 125 15.29 9.66 -0.77
CA LEU A 125 14.43 8.71 -1.47
C LEU A 125 12.98 8.96 -1.03
N LEU A 126 12.08 9.17 -1.97
CA LEU A 126 10.66 9.38 -1.69
C LEU A 126 9.85 8.18 -2.16
N LEU A 127 9.00 7.64 -1.29
CA LEU A 127 8.01 6.61 -1.63
C LEU A 127 6.63 7.20 -1.37
N VAL A 128 5.83 7.42 -2.40
CA VAL A 128 4.57 8.15 -2.25
C VAL A 128 3.45 7.53 -3.08
N SER A 129 2.29 7.38 -2.47
CA SER A 129 1.05 6.98 -3.16
C SER A 129 0.28 8.21 -3.65
N THR A 130 -0.61 8.05 -4.61
CA THR A 130 -1.56 9.10 -5.03
C THR A 130 -2.98 8.68 -4.64
N HIS A 131 -3.77 9.60 -4.10
CA HIS A 131 -5.17 9.38 -3.66
C HIS A 131 -6.16 10.27 -4.41
N GLY A 132 -7.44 9.90 -4.37
CA GLY A 132 -8.52 10.62 -5.02
C GLY A 132 -8.24 11.00 -6.47
N GLU A 133 -8.34 12.29 -6.76
CA GLU A 133 -8.16 12.88 -8.10
C GLU A 133 -6.75 13.47 -8.27
N GLY A 134 -5.72 12.71 -7.89
CA GLY A 134 -4.32 13.13 -8.04
C GLY A 134 -3.69 13.77 -6.80
N GLU A 135 -4.37 13.70 -5.65
CA GLU A 135 -3.97 14.37 -4.42
C GLU A 135 -2.91 13.57 -3.63
N PRO A 136 -2.03 14.26 -2.89
CA PRO A 136 -1.13 13.59 -1.96
C PRO A 136 -1.89 12.93 -0.79
N PRO A 137 -1.38 11.81 -0.25
CA PRO A 137 -1.87 11.22 0.99
C PRO A 137 -1.85 12.23 2.14
N ASP A 138 -2.67 12.01 3.16
CA ASP A 138 -2.79 12.93 4.30
C ASP A 138 -1.45 13.25 4.97
N ASN A 139 -0.62 12.23 5.18
CA ASN A 139 0.70 12.39 5.78
C ASN A 139 1.75 12.99 4.83
N ALA A 140 1.40 13.33 3.58
CA ALA A 140 2.28 13.97 2.60
C ALA A 140 1.83 15.38 2.20
N ARG A 141 0.56 15.74 2.41
CA ARG A 141 -0.04 17.02 1.97
C ARG A 141 0.73 18.25 2.43
N ALA A 142 1.03 18.37 3.73
CA ALA A 142 1.77 19.52 4.27
C ALA A 142 3.18 19.67 3.68
N PHE A 143 3.86 18.55 3.42
CA PHE A 143 5.20 18.55 2.82
C PHE A 143 5.13 18.93 1.33
N HIS A 144 4.13 18.41 0.61
CA HIS A 144 3.84 18.79 -0.77
C HIS A 144 3.59 20.31 -0.88
N GLU A 145 2.65 20.86 -0.10
CA GLU A 145 2.37 22.30 -0.07
C GLU A 145 3.61 23.15 0.27
N PHE A 146 4.44 22.69 1.21
CA PHE A 146 5.69 23.36 1.56
C PHE A 146 6.62 23.50 0.36
N LEU A 147 6.83 22.43 -0.44
CA LEU A 147 7.72 22.45 -1.61
C LEU A 147 7.21 23.39 -2.73
N TYR A 148 5.90 23.56 -2.84
CA TYR A 148 5.29 24.49 -3.80
C TYR A 148 5.21 25.93 -3.28
N SER A 149 5.45 26.15 -1.98
CA SER A 149 5.45 27.48 -1.37
C SER A 149 6.70 28.30 -1.72
N LYS A 150 6.61 29.62 -1.57
CA LYS A 150 7.77 30.54 -1.67
C LYS A 150 8.84 30.32 -0.59
N ARG A 151 8.56 29.49 0.42
CA ARG A 151 9.48 29.18 1.52
C ARG A 151 10.42 28.01 1.19
N ALA A 152 10.15 27.26 0.11
CA ALA A 152 10.97 26.15 -0.31
C ALA A 152 12.40 26.63 -0.68
N PRO A 153 13.45 26.03 -0.11
CA PRO A 153 14.82 26.41 -0.43
C PRO A 153 15.28 25.80 -1.76
N GLN A 154 16.32 26.38 -2.35
CA GLN A 154 17.08 25.74 -3.43
C GLN A 154 17.94 24.60 -2.84
N LEU A 155 18.07 23.51 -3.58
CA LEU A 155 18.61 22.22 -3.15
C LEU A 155 19.71 21.66 -4.09
N PRO A 156 20.73 22.47 -4.50
CA PRO A 156 21.73 22.04 -5.47
C PRO A 156 22.63 20.88 -5.01
N GLY A 157 22.72 20.64 -3.70
CA GLY A 157 23.49 19.54 -3.12
C GLY A 157 22.68 18.27 -2.85
N LEU A 158 21.38 18.28 -3.14
CA LEU A 158 20.48 17.16 -2.87
C LEU A 158 20.43 16.23 -4.08
N ARG A 159 20.64 14.94 -3.88
CA ARG A 159 20.34 13.89 -4.84
C ARG A 159 19.06 13.17 -4.44
N PHE A 160 18.18 12.85 -5.40
CA PHE A 160 16.91 12.22 -5.08
C PHE A 160 16.43 11.17 -6.09
N SER A 161 15.52 10.30 -5.66
CA SER A 161 14.72 9.45 -6.55
C SER A 161 13.34 9.21 -5.94
N VAL A 162 12.34 8.99 -6.79
CA VAL A 162 10.95 8.84 -6.38
C VAL A 162 10.40 7.50 -6.86
N LEU A 163 9.76 6.78 -5.95
CA LEU A 163 8.90 5.64 -6.25
C LEU A 163 7.45 6.08 -6.03
N ALA A 164 6.66 6.04 -7.09
CA ALA A 164 5.27 6.46 -7.07
C ALA A 164 4.35 5.24 -7.16
N LEU A 165 3.41 5.10 -6.22
CA LEU A 165 2.35 4.09 -6.31
C LEU A 165 1.04 4.76 -6.75
N GLY A 166 0.38 4.17 -7.74
CA GLY A 166 -0.91 4.63 -8.24
C GLY A 166 -1.70 3.51 -8.90
N ASP A 167 -2.78 3.87 -9.59
CA ASP A 167 -3.58 2.95 -10.37
C ASP A 167 -3.84 3.54 -11.76
N THR A 168 -3.54 2.77 -12.81
CA THR A 168 -3.68 3.20 -14.21
C THR A 168 -5.14 3.38 -14.64
N SER A 169 -6.11 2.94 -13.84
CA SER A 169 -7.54 3.22 -14.07
C SER A 169 -7.93 4.66 -13.74
N TYR A 170 -7.08 5.40 -12.99
CA TYR A 170 -7.33 6.78 -12.62
C TYR A 170 -6.68 7.75 -13.62
N GLU A 171 -7.30 8.91 -13.81
CA GLU A 171 -6.81 9.95 -14.72
C GLU A 171 -5.41 10.45 -14.31
N PHE A 172 -5.24 10.69 -13.02
CA PHE A 172 -4.02 11.24 -12.43
C PHE A 172 -3.09 10.15 -11.89
N PHE A 173 -2.81 9.12 -12.71
CA PHE A 173 -1.92 8.02 -12.36
C PHE A 173 -0.55 8.52 -11.85
N CYS A 174 -0.19 8.16 -10.61
CA CYS A 174 1.08 8.53 -9.94
C CYS A 174 1.36 10.05 -9.88
N GLN A 175 0.33 10.89 -9.93
CA GLN A 175 0.47 12.35 -10.02
C GLN A 175 1.31 12.93 -8.88
N THR A 176 1.06 12.51 -7.64
CA THR A 176 1.84 12.99 -6.48
C THR A 176 3.33 12.69 -6.62
N GLY A 177 3.68 11.49 -7.13
CA GLY A 177 5.08 11.14 -7.37
C GLY A 177 5.71 11.96 -8.49
N LYS A 178 4.94 12.26 -9.55
CA LYS A 178 5.35 13.16 -10.64
C LYS A 178 5.58 14.59 -10.12
N ASP A 179 4.70 15.07 -9.26
CA ASP A 179 4.78 16.40 -8.64
C ASP A 179 6.04 16.53 -7.80
N PHE A 180 6.32 15.58 -6.90
CA PHE A 180 7.55 15.57 -6.12
C PHE A 180 8.80 15.51 -7.00
N ASP A 181 8.81 14.62 -7.99
CA ASP A 181 9.96 14.44 -8.87
C ASP A 181 10.28 15.70 -9.69
N GLN A 182 9.25 16.30 -10.31
CA GLN A 182 9.40 17.55 -11.05
C GLN A 182 9.81 18.68 -10.10
N LYS A 183 9.16 18.79 -8.94
CA LYS A 183 9.39 19.94 -8.06
C LYS A 183 10.78 19.94 -7.43
N LEU A 184 11.31 18.77 -7.08
CA LEU A 184 12.67 18.67 -6.55
C LEU A 184 13.72 19.06 -7.60
N GLU A 185 13.53 18.67 -8.86
CA GLU A 185 14.39 19.12 -9.95
C GLU A 185 14.31 20.65 -10.17
N GLU A 186 13.11 21.23 -10.15
CA GLU A 186 12.93 22.69 -10.25
C GLU A 186 13.64 23.46 -9.13
N LEU A 187 13.74 22.85 -7.93
CA LEU A 187 14.48 23.40 -6.79
C LEU A 187 16.00 23.17 -6.88
N GLY A 188 16.48 22.54 -7.95
CA GLY A 188 17.90 22.32 -8.24
C GLY A 188 18.48 21.00 -7.74
N ALA A 189 17.65 20.09 -7.21
CA ALA A 189 18.11 18.77 -6.79
C ALA A 189 18.42 17.89 -8.02
N GLN A 190 19.37 16.96 -7.87
CA GLN A 190 19.81 16.06 -8.94
C GLN A 190 19.12 14.70 -8.83
N ARG A 191 18.55 14.17 -9.92
CA ARG A 191 18.05 12.80 -9.93
C ARG A 191 19.19 11.79 -9.82
N LEU A 192 19.09 10.92 -8.82
CA LEU A 192 19.96 9.78 -8.58
C LEU A 192 19.62 8.61 -9.51
N SER A 193 18.33 8.32 -9.63
CA SER A 193 17.74 7.32 -10.53
C SER A 193 16.39 7.83 -11.04
N PRO A 194 15.95 7.47 -12.25
CA PRO A 194 14.63 7.85 -12.74
C PRO A 194 13.51 7.47 -11.78
N ARG A 195 12.44 8.28 -11.78
CA ARG A 195 11.20 7.94 -11.10
C ARG A 195 10.61 6.67 -11.70
N VAL A 196 10.06 5.80 -10.85
CA VAL A 196 9.28 4.64 -11.27
C VAL A 196 7.83 4.83 -10.84
N ASP A 197 6.92 4.72 -11.81
CA ASP A 197 5.47 4.82 -11.63
C ASP A 197 4.88 3.39 -11.59
N CYS A 198 4.39 2.95 -10.44
CA CYS A 198 3.87 1.60 -10.23
C CYS A 198 2.34 1.56 -10.24
N ASP A 199 1.78 0.54 -10.90
CA ASP A 199 0.34 0.19 -10.83
C ASP A 199 0.07 -0.74 -9.63
N LEU A 200 -1.14 -1.28 -9.48
CA LEU A 200 -1.52 -2.14 -8.33
C LEU A 200 -0.63 -3.38 -8.14
N ASP A 201 -0.11 -3.95 -9.23
CA ASP A 201 0.90 -5.02 -9.21
C ASP A 201 2.31 -4.42 -9.21
N TYR A 202 2.68 -3.78 -8.10
CA TYR A 202 3.90 -2.97 -8.00
C TYR A 202 5.15 -3.75 -7.60
N ASP A 203 5.05 -5.00 -7.15
CA ASP A 203 6.16 -5.70 -6.50
C ASP A 203 7.41 -5.83 -7.39
N GLU A 204 7.22 -6.13 -8.68
CA GLU A 204 8.30 -6.19 -9.68
C GLU A 204 8.94 -4.79 -9.93
N PRO A 205 8.19 -3.74 -10.33
CA PRO A 205 8.73 -2.39 -10.48
C PRO A 205 9.45 -1.85 -9.23
N VAL A 206 8.96 -2.18 -8.04
CA VAL A 206 9.58 -1.77 -6.78
C VAL A 206 10.93 -2.44 -6.58
N ALA A 207 11.04 -3.74 -6.84
CA ALA A 207 12.29 -4.47 -6.74
C ALA A 207 13.35 -3.91 -7.72
N GLU A 208 12.94 -3.60 -8.95
CA GLU A 208 13.80 -2.96 -9.95
C GLU A 208 14.28 -1.58 -9.47
N TRP A 209 13.36 -0.74 -8.98
CA TRP A 209 13.71 0.58 -8.46
C TRP A 209 14.67 0.49 -7.26
N PHE A 210 14.45 -0.44 -6.32
CA PHE A 210 15.37 -0.70 -5.20
C PHE A 210 16.77 -1.01 -5.71
N GLY A 211 16.91 -1.92 -6.69
CA GLY A 211 18.19 -2.25 -7.30
C GLY A 211 18.88 -1.04 -7.94
N GLN A 212 18.12 -0.22 -8.66
CA GLN A 212 18.64 0.97 -9.33
C GLN A 212 19.15 2.02 -8.34
N VAL A 213 18.36 2.38 -7.30
CA VAL A 213 18.78 3.40 -6.32
C VAL A 213 19.96 2.94 -5.49
N ILE A 214 19.99 1.67 -5.08
CA ILE A 214 21.10 1.09 -4.33
C ILE A 214 22.39 1.10 -5.17
N SER A 215 22.31 0.70 -6.44
CA SER A 215 23.44 0.74 -7.37
C SER A 215 23.94 2.16 -7.60
N ALA A 216 23.02 3.13 -7.74
CA ALA A 216 23.35 4.53 -7.92
C ALA A 216 24.02 5.15 -6.67
N LEU A 217 23.56 4.80 -5.46
CA LEU A 217 24.16 5.25 -4.20
C LEU A 217 25.58 4.71 -4.00
N ASN A 218 25.84 3.47 -4.41
CA ASN A 218 27.16 2.85 -4.28
C ASN A 218 28.18 3.31 -5.33
N GLY A 219 27.79 4.14 -6.30
CA GLY A 219 28.69 4.63 -7.34
C GLY A 219 29.17 3.49 -8.26
N ALA A 220 28.26 2.91 -9.02
CA ALA A 220 28.53 1.99 -10.14
C ALA A 220 29.66 0.97 -9.91
N GLN A 221 29.48 0.07 -8.95
CA GLN A 221 30.07 -1.28 -9.00
C GLN A 221 28.97 -2.33 -8.89
N ASN A 222 28.93 -3.20 -9.91
CA ASN A 222 28.22 -4.49 -10.00
C ASN A 222 26.68 -4.49 -10.10
N ALA A 223 26.15 -4.08 -11.26
CA ALA A 223 24.75 -4.22 -11.63
C ALA A 223 24.32 -5.63 -12.09
N ALA A 224 25.23 -6.62 -12.18
CA ALA A 224 24.93 -7.92 -12.79
C ALA A 224 24.76 -9.11 -11.81
N GLY A 225 25.00 -8.91 -10.51
CA GLY A 225 24.93 -10.00 -9.50
C GLY A 225 23.81 -9.89 -8.47
N ILE A 226 23.00 -8.82 -8.53
CA ILE A 226 22.08 -8.43 -7.45
C ILE A 226 20.62 -8.76 -7.79
N ALA A 227 20.28 -8.95 -9.07
CA ALA A 227 18.90 -9.24 -9.51
C ALA A 227 18.40 -10.61 -9.04
N ASP A 228 19.22 -11.66 -9.10
CA ASP A 228 18.82 -13.02 -8.65
C ASP A 228 18.76 -13.15 -7.11
N ALA A 229 19.64 -12.46 -6.38
CA ALA A 229 19.62 -12.45 -4.92
C ALA A 229 18.49 -11.58 -4.34
N ALA A 230 18.01 -10.58 -5.08
CA ALA A 230 16.94 -9.68 -4.65
C ALA A 230 15.55 -10.33 -4.67
N VAL A 231 15.32 -11.32 -5.54
CA VAL A 231 14.06 -12.08 -5.61
C VAL A 231 14.00 -13.08 -4.43
N GLN A 232 15.09 -13.80 -4.15
CA GLN A 232 15.14 -14.76 -3.05
C GLN A 232 15.21 -14.11 -1.65
N ALA A 233 15.76 -12.90 -1.53
CA ALA A 233 15.85 -12.21 -0.23
C ALA A 233 14.63 -11.35 0.11
N ALA A 234 13.82 -10.95 -0.89
CA ALA A 234 12.50 -10.36 -0.64
C ALA A 234 11.55 -11.41 -0.03
N GLU A 235 11.67 -12.67 -0.45
CA GLU A 235 10.99 -13.81 0.16
C GLU A 235 11.52 -14.14 1.58
N SER A 236 12.82 -13.94 1.85
CA SER A 236 13.40 -14.24 3.17
C SER A 236 13.23 -13.11 4.20
N ALA A 237 12.92 -11.88 3.79
CA ALA A 237 12.61 -10.79 4.72
C ALA A 237 11.18 -10.86 5.28
N GLU A 238 10.32 -11.67 4.65
CA GLU A 238 8.99 -12.06 5.13
C GLU A 238 9.07 -13.16 6.21
N SER A 239 10.23 -13.77 6.47
CA SER A 239 10.33 -14.96 7.33
C SER A 239 10.22 -14.72 8.86
N LEU A 240 9.64 -13.59 9.27
CA LEU A 240 9.17 -13.34 10.64
C LEU A 240 7.70 -12.89 10.69
N GLU A 241 7.04 -12.76 9.53
CA GLU A 241 5.60 -12.57 9.38
C GLU A 241 5.04 -13.82 8.64
N SER A 242 3.73 -14.02 8.62
CA SER A 242 3.09 -15.25 8.09
C SER A 242 3.68 -15.71 6.74
N ALA A 243 3.76 -17.03 6.49
CA ALA A 243 4.27 -17.62 5.24
C ALA A 243 3.49 -17.24 3.95
N TYR A 244 2.51 -16.36 4.08
CA TYR A 244 1.60 -15.90 3.06
C TYR A 244 1.70 -14.40 2.88
N SER A 245 1.73 -13.97 1.63
CA SER A 245 1.87 -12.57 1.23
C SER A 245 1.04 -12.30 -0.02
N ARG A 246 1.10 -11.06 -0.55
CA ARG A 246 0.41 -10.73 -1.80
C ARG A 246 0.80 -11.67 -2.94
N ASN A 247 2.08 -12.01 -3.04
CA ASN A 247 2.60 -12.87 -4.11
C ASN A 247 2.45 -14.37 -3.83
N HIS A 248 2.05 -14.72 -2.61
CA HIS A 248 1.81 -16.10 -2.18
C HIS A 248 0.57 -16.12 -1.25
N PRO A 249 -0.64 -15.95 -1.79
CA PRO A 249 -1.85 -15.84 -0.97
C PRO A 249 -2.19 -17.17 -0.30
N PHE A 250 -2.81 -17.09 0.88
CA PHE A 250 -3.38 -18.24 1.57
C PHE A 250 -4.75 -18.59 0.96
N HIS A 251 -5.00 -19.86 0.70
CA HIS A 251 -6.31 -20.32 0.24
C HIS A 251 -7.22 -20.59 1.44
N ALA A 252 -7.92 -19.55 1.88
CA ALA A 252 -8.80 -19.60 3.04
C ALA A 252 -10.15 -20.25 2.68
N GLU A 253 -10.60 -21.19 3.51
CA GLU A 253 -11.93 -21.80 3.37
C GLU A 253 -13.01 -20.79 3.78
N VAL A 254 -14.07 -20.69 2.99
CA VAL A 254 -15.24 -19.87 3.30
C VAL A 254 -16.10 -20.64 4.29
N LEU A 255 -16.20 -20.12 5.50
CA LEU A 255 -17.03 -20.70 6.57
C LEU A 255 -18.49 -20.28 6.40
N GLU A 256 -18.71 -19.00 6.09
CA GLU A 256 -20.04 -18.41 6.07
C GLU A 256 -20.15 -17.31 5.00
N ASN A 257 -21.34 -17.14 4.40
CA ASN A 257 -21.63 -16.10 3.41
C ASN A 257 -23.09 -15.64 3.53
N LEU A 258 -23.32 -14.63 4.36
CA LEU A 258 -24.64 -14.16 4.75
C LEU A 258 -24.99 -12.85 4.05
N ASN A 259 -26.19 -12.78 3.47
CA ASN A 259 -26.73 -11.49 3.06
C ASN A 259 -27.26 -10.73 4.29
N LEU A 260 -26.64 -9.58 4.58
CA LEU A 260 -27.01 -8.70 5.68
C LEU A 260 -28.24 -7.84 5.38
N ASN A 261 -28.60 -7.69 4.11
CA ASN A 261 -29.77 -6.92 3.72
C ASN A 261 -31.06 -7.71 3.96
N GLY A 262 -32.08 -7.02 4.45
CA GLY A 262 -33.42 -7.54 4.62
C GLY A 262 -34.13 -7.80 3.28
N ARG A 263 -35.16 -8.64 3.34
CA ARG A 263 -35.97 -9.00 2.16
C ARG A 263 -36.56 -7.75 1.50
N GLY A 264 -36.32 -7.60 0.19
CA GLY A 264 -36.83 -6.49 -0.60
C GLY A 264 -35.89 -5.29 -0.71
N SER A 265 -34.68 -5.35 -0.14
CA SER A 265 -33.63 -4.37 -0.43
C SER A 265 -33.28 -4.33 -1.92
N ASP A 266 -32.94 -3.15 -2.43
CA ASP A 266 -32.30 -2.96 -3.75
C ASP A 266 -30.78 -3.15 -3.70
N ARG A 267 -30.25 -3.53 -2.53
CA ARG A 267 -28.83 -3.81 -2.27
C ARG A 267 -28.63 -5.26 -1.82
N GLU A 268 -27.40 -5.69 -1.99
CA GLU A 268 -26.91 -6.96 -1.49
C GLU A 268 -25.53 -6.76 -0.90
N THR A 269 -25.44 -6.87 0.42
CA THR A 269 -24.24 -6.68 1.21
C THR A 269 -23.99 -7.96 1.97
N ARG A 270 -22.88 -8.62 1.67
CA ARG A 270 -22.52 -9.90 2.23
C ARG A 270 -21.55 -9.72 3.39
N HIS A 271 -21.78 -10.48 4.46
CA HIS A 271 -20.79 -10.83 5.46
C HIS A 271 -20.17 -12.16 5.08
N LEU A 272 -18.85 -12.22 4.99
CA LEU A 272 -18.13 -13.45 4.76
C LEU A 272 -17.18 -13.71 5.92
N GLU A 273 -17.10 -14.97 6.33
CA GLU A 273 -16.18 -15.47 7.34
C GLU A 273 -15.25 -16.48 6.66
N LEU A 274 -13.94 -16.27 6.80
CA LEU A 274 -12.93 -17.15 6.22
C LEU A 274 -12.06 -17.77 7.31
N SER A 275 -11.83 -19.08 7.20
CA SER A 275 -10.90 -19.80 8.07
C SER A 275 -9.46 -19.47 7.71
N LEU A 276 -8.69 -19.06 8.72
CA LEU A 276 -7.24 -18.90 8.73
C LEU A 276 -6.53 -20.09 9.41
N ALA A 277 -7.27 -21.13 9.81
CA ALA A 277 -6.72 -22.25 10.55
C ALA A 277 -5.51 -22.88 9.84
N GLY A 278 -4.41 -23.05 10.57
CA GLY A 278 -3.16 -23.64 10.06
C GLY A 278 -2.30 -22.69 9.22
N SER A 279 -2.74 -21.45 8.99
CA SER A 279 -1.95 -20.46 8.22
C SER A 279 -0.90 -19.72 9.06
N ASN A 280 -1.09 -19.66 10.38
CA ASN A 280 -0.37 -18.77 11.30
C ASN A 280 -0.48 -17.28 10.91
N ILE A 281 -1.49 -16.91 10.13
CA ILE A 281 -1.81 -15.52 9.83
C ILE A 281 -2.46 -14.90 11.06
N THR A 282 -1.95 -13.73 11.44
CA THR A 282 -2.54 -12.87 12.47
C THR A 282 -2.84 -11.50 11.86
N PHE A 283 -3.81 -10.80 12.43
CA PHE A 283 -4.15 -9.44 12.05
C PHE A 283 -4.66 -8.66 13.26
N GLU A 284 -4.68 -7.34 13.14
CA GLU A 284 -5.21 -6.44 14.16
C GLU A 284 -6.41 -5.65 13.61
N PRO A 285 -7.32 -5.20 14.47
CA PRO A 285 -8.41 -4.32 14.06
C PRO A 285 -7.92 -3.14 13.23
N GLY A 286 -8.61 -2.90 12.12
CA GLY A 286 -8.28 -1.85 11.14
C GLY A 286 -7.32 -2.26 10.03
N ASP A 287 -6.79 -3.49 10.05
CA ASP A 287 -6.14 -4.08 8.88
C ASP A 287 -7.14 -4.38 7.76
N SER A 288 -6.61 -4.62 6.56
CA SER A 288 -7.41 -4.98 5.39
C SER A 288 -7.11 -6.41 4.93
N LEU A 289 -8.13 -7.09 4.42
CA LEU A 289 -8.02 -8.38 3.76
C LEU A 289 -7.93 -8.15 2.25
N GLY A 290 -6.85 -8.59 1.61
CA GLY A 290 -6.77 -8.68 0.16
C GLY A 290 -7.35 -9.99 -0.33
N VAL A 291 -8.32 -9.93 -1.23
CA VAL A 291 -8.99 -11.09 -1.83
C VAL A 291 -8.73 -11.11 -3.33
N TYR A 292 -8.18 -12.21 -3.84
CA TYR A 292 -8.02 -12.44 -5.28
C TYR A 292 -9.31 -13.01 -5.87
N PRO A 293 -9.98 -12.29 -6.78
CA PRO A 293 -11.22 -12.78 -7.37
C PRO A 293 -10.98 -13.58 -8.64
N GLU A 294 -12.05 -14.19 -9.16
CA GLU A 294 -12.10 -14.69 -10.52
C GLU A 294 -13.02 -13.79 -11.37
N ASN A 295 -12.65 -13.56 -12.62
CA ASN A 295 -13.54 -12.95 -13.61
C ASN A 295 -14.82 -13.79 -13.80
N HIS A 296 -15.86 -13.18 -14.38
CA HIS A 296 -17.10 -13.91 -14.65
C HIS A 296 -16.88 -14.87 -15.84
N PRO A 297 -17.24 -16.17 -15.73
CA PRO A 297 -16.99 -17.14 -16.79
C PRO A 297 -17.65 -16.76 -18.12
N GLN A 298 -18.88 -16.23 -18.08
CA GLN A 298 -19.57 -15.76 -19.29
C GLN A 298 -18.79 -14.67 -20.03
N LEU A 299 -18.21 -13.68 -19.34
CA LEU A 299 -17.43 -12.63 -20.00
C LEU A 299 -16.18 -13.22 -20.65
N VAL A 300 -15.53 -14.18 -20.00
CA VAL A 300 -14.37 -14.89 -20.57
C VAL A 300 -14.78 -15.64 -21.85
N GLU A 301 -15.89 -16.37 -21.81
CA GLU A 301 -16.43 -17.08 -22.98
C GLU A 301 -16.77 -16.13 -24.12
N ASP A 302 -17.45 -15.02 -23.82
CA ASP A 302 -17.85 -14.02 -24.81
C ASP A 302 -16.64 -13.36 -25.48
N ILE A 303 -15.57 -13.07 -24.72
CA ILE A 303 -14.31 -12.53 -25.26
C ILE A 303 -13.62 -13.53 -26.19
N ILE A 304 -13.48 -14.79 -25.75
CA ILE A 304 -12.87 -15.85 -26.56
C ILE A 304 -13.66 -16.05 -27.85
N ALA A 305 -14.99 -16.07 -27.76
CA ALA A 305 -15.87 -16.20 -28.92
C ALA A 305 -15.79 -15.01 -29.87
N ALA A 306 -15.76 -13.78 -29.35
CA ALA A 306 -15.66 -12.56 -30.17
C ALA A 306 -14.36 -12.47 -30.97
N MET A 307 -13.25 -13.01 -30.41
CA MET A 307 -11.94 -13.06 -31.09
C MET A 307 -11.77 -14.31 -31.96
N GLY A 308 -12.63 -15.31 -31.82
CA GLY A 308 -12.49 -16.59 -32.51
C GLY A 308 -11.26 -17.39 -32.06
N TRP A 309 -10.84 -17.23 -30.80
CA TRP A 309 -9.69 -17.93 -30.23
C TRP A 309 -10.04 -19.34 -29.73
N ASP A 310 -9.02 -20.19 -29.58
CA ASP A 310 -9.16 -21.48 -28.89
C ASP A 310 -8.97 -21.26 -27.38
N ALA A 311 -9.98 -21.62 -26.59
CA ALA A 311 -9.94 -21.54 -25.13
C ALA A 311 -8.78 -22.34 -24.51
N ASN A 312 -8.29 -23.37 -25.19
CA ASN A 312 -7.18 -24.23 -24.75
C ASN A 312 -5.81 -23.79 -25.30
N GLU A 313 -5.75 -22.70 -26.09
CA GLU A 313 -4.46 -22.15 -26.54
C GLU A 313 -3.57 -21.89 -25.32
N ARG A 314 -2.30 -22.28 -25.43
CA ARG A 314 -1.30 -22.04 -24.39
C ARG A 314 -0.83 -20.60 -24.48
N VAL A 315 -1.05 -19.85 -23.41
CA VAL A 315 -0.72 -18.43 -23.32
C VAL A 315 0.06 -18.15 -22.03
N PRO A 316 0.88 -17.09 -21.98
CA PRO A 316 1.56 -16.71 -20.75
C PRO A 316 0.54 -16.30 -19.67
N LEU A 317 0.77 -16.74 -18.43
CA LEU A 317 0.02 -16.32 -17.24
C LEU A 317 0.70 -15.18 -16.49
N ASN A 318 1.99 -15.01 -16.72
CA ASN A 318 2.81 -13.96 -16.12
C ASN A 318 4.05 -13.67 -16.99
N LYS A 319 4.85 -12.69 -16.58
CA LYS A 319 6.11 -12.33 -17.25
C LYS A 319 7.27 -13.30 -16.96
N LYS A 320 7.10 -14.21 -15.99
CA LYS A 320 8.11 -15.19 -15.56
C LYS A 320 8.11 -16.47 -16.42
N GLY A 321 7.25 -16.54 -17.44
CA GLY A 321 7.19 -17.65 -18.39
C GLY A 321 6.31 -18.81 -17.93
N GLU A 322 5.47 -18.62 -16.90
CA GLU A 322 4.40 -19.58 -16.63
C GLU A 322 3.35 -19.53 -17.73
N GLU A 323 2.86 -20.69 -18.12
CA GLU A 323 1.86 -20.82 -19.18
C GLU A 323 0.64 -21.61 -18.68
N GLY A 324 -0.53 -21.22 -19.17
CA GLY A 324 -1.84 -21.80 -18.86
C GLY A 324 -2.71 -21.88 -20.11
N THR A 325 -3.96 -22.30 -19.95
CA THR A 325 -4.94 -22.15 -21.03
C THR A 325 -5.39 -20.69 -21.13
N LEU A 326 -5.82 -20.25 -22.31
CA LEU A 326 -6.41 -18.93 -22.49
C LEU A 326 -7.59 -18.69 -21.55
N GLN A 327 -8.44 -19.71 -21.35
CA GLN A 327 -9.56 -19.64 -20.41
C GLN A 327 -9.09 -19.34 -18.98
N GLU A 328 -8.05 -20.03 -18.49
CA GLU A 328 -7.48 -19.80 -17.17
C GLU A 328 -6.87 -18.41 -17.05
N ALA A 329 -6.11 -17.99 -18.07
CA ALA A 329 -5.46 -16.69 -18.12
C ALA A 329 -6.48 -15.54 -17.96
N LEU A 330 -7.55 -15.56 -18.75
CA LEU A 330 -8.61 -14.54 -18.68
C LEU A 330 -9.50 -14.70 -17.44
N LEU A 331 -9.62 -15.90 -16.87
CA LEU A 331 -10.43 -16.12 -15.68
C LEU A 331 -9.75 -15.59 -14.41
N ARG A 332 -8.44 -15.80 -14.25
CA ARG A 332 -7.74 -15.59 -12.97
C ARG A 332 -6.58 -14.62 -13.01
N HIS A 333 -5.93 -14.44 -14.16
CA HIS A 333 -4.63 -13.77 -14.20
C HIS A 333 -4.70 -12.35 -14.75
N TYR A 334 -5.65 -12.05 -15.62
CA TYR A 334 -5.72 -10.75 -16.31
C TYR A 334 -6.99 -9.96 -16.01
N GLU A 335 -6.86 -8.64 -15.95
CA GLU A 335 -7.99 -7.71 -15.81
C GLU A 335 -8.67 -7.52 -17.17
N ILE A 336 -9.97 -7.79 -17.22
CA ILE A 336 -10.78 -7.75 -18.45
C ILE A 336 -12.01 -6.83 -18.31
N THR A 337 -12.26 -6.28 -17.14
CA THR A 337 -13.44 -5.44 -16.83
C THR A 337 -13.16 -3.94 -16.81
N VAL A 338 -11.89 -3.55 -16.65
CA VAL A 338 -11.46 -2.14 -16.61
C VAL A 338 -10.59 -1.84 -17.82
N LEU A 339 -11.03 -0.89 -18.65
CA LEU A 339 -10.21 -0.33 -19.71
C LEU A 339 -9.29 0.76 -19.15
N THR A 340 -8.05 0.78 -19.60
CA THR A 340 -7.07 1.82 -19.23
C THR A 340 -6.47 2.43 -20.48
N LYS A 341 -6.01 3.68 -20.39
CA LYS A 341 -5.35 4.33 -21.51
C LYS A 341 -4.13 3.53 -22.03
N PRO A 342 -3.22 3.01 -21.18
CA PRO A 342 -2.12 2.16 -21.65
C PRO A 342 -2.58 0.92 -22.42
N LEU A 343 -3.68 0.29 -22.00
CA LEU A 343 -4.27 -0.84 -22.71
C LEU A 343 -4.70 -0.43 -24.13
N LEU A 344 -5.43 0.68 -24.27
CA LEU A 344 -5.89 1.16 -25.58
C LEU A 344 -4.72 1.55 -26.49
N GLU A 345 -3.68 2.19 -25.95
CA GLU A 345 -2.46 2.54 -26.68
C GLU A 345 -1.73 1.30 -27.24
N GLN A 346 -1.61 0.24 -26.44
CA GLN A 346 -1.01 -1.03 -26.89
C GLN A 346 -1.92 -1.78 -27.86
N ALA A 347 -3.23 -1.83 -27.59
CA ALA A 347 -4.24 -2.47 -28.44
C ALA A 347 -4.34 -1.82 -29.83
N ALA A 348 -4.08 -0.52 -29.96
CA ALA A 348 -4.05 0.17 -31.25
C ALA A 348 -3.01 -0.39 -32.23
N GLY A 349 -1.98 -1.09 -31.74
CA GLY A 349 -1.01 -1.83 -32.54
C GLY A 349 -1.52 -3.19 -33.05
N LEU A 350 -2.59 -3.73 -32.46
CA LEU A 350 -3.13 -5.07 -32.72
C LEU A 350 -4.39 -5.08 -33.60
N THR A 351 -4.99 -3.91 -33.83
CA THR A 351 -6.17 -3.74 -34.69
C THR A 351 -5.85 -2.99 -36.00
N SER A 352 -6.64 -3.28 -37.03
CA SER A 352 -6.67 -2.51 -38.28
C SER A 352 -7.66 -1.34 -38.25
N ALA A 353 -8.47 -1.20 -37.19
CA ALA A 353 -9.47 -0.15 -37.07
C ALA A 353 -8.81 1.23 -36.92
N PRO A 354 -8.99 2.17 -37.86
CA PRO A 354 -8.40 3.51 -37.76
C PRO A 354 -9.01 4.32 -36.61
N ALA A 355 -10.26 4.04 -36.24
CA ALA A 355 -10.98 4.76 -35.20
C ALA A 355 -10.33 4.68 -33.81
N LEU A 356 -9.71 3.55 -33.45
CA LEU A 356 -8.98 3.45 -32.17
C LEU A 356 -7.74 4.34 -32.16
N LYS A 357 -7.00 4.37 -33.27
CA LYS A 357 -5.84 5.26 -33.43
C LYS A 357 -6.26 6.73 -33.41
N GLU A 358 -7.41 7.04 -34.00
CA GLU A 358 -7.99 8.38 -34.00
C GLU A 358 -8.38 8.82 -32.58
N LEU A 359 -9.01 7.96 -31.79
CA LEU A 359 -9.38 8.22 -30.39
C LEU A 359 -8.16 8.57 -29.51
N LEU A 360 -7.00 7.99 -29.82
CA LEU A 360 -5.75 8.20 -29.09
C LEU A 360 -4.96 9.46 -29.53
N THR A 361 -5.46 10.21 -30.52
CA THR A 361 -4.76 11.41 -30.99
C THR A 361 -4.79 12.54 -29.94
N PRO A 362 -3.72 13.37 -29.88
CA PRO A 362 -3.72 14.54 -28.99
C PRO A 362 -4.90 15.48 -29.28
N GLY A 363 -5.64 15.86 -28.23
CA GLY A 363 -6.83 16.72 -28.34
C GLY A 363 -8.15 16.00 -28.11
N ARG A 364 -8.16 14.66 -28.03
CA ARG A 364 -9.35 13.82 -27.80
C ARG A 364 -9.40 13.15 -26.43
N GLN A 365 -8.71 13.72 -25.43
CA GLN A 365 -8.62 13.14 -24.10
C GLN A 365 -10.00 12.94 -23.45
N GLN A 366 -10.94 13.87 -23.69
CA GLN A 366 -12.30 13.76 -23.17
C GLN A 366 -13.08 12.61 -23.82
N GLU A 367 -13.00 12.46 -25.15
CA GLU A 367 -13.62 11.34 -25.88
C GLU A 367 -13.05 9.99 -25.41
N LEU A 368 -11.74 9.90 -25.18
CA LEU A 368 -11.09 8.71 -24.64
C LEU A 368 -11.61 8.37 -23.24
N LYS A 369 -11.75 9.38 -22.37
CA LYS A 369 -12.28 9.21 -21.01
C LYS A 369 -13.73 8.72 -21.02
N GLU A 370 -14.57 9.33 -21.85
CA GLU A 370 -15.96 8.94 -22.05
C GLU A 370 -16.09 7.53 -22.64
N TYR A 371 -15.15 7.14 -23.51
CA TYR A 371 -15.12 5.79 -24.06
C TYR A 371 -14.81 4.75 -22.99
N ILE A 372 -13.73 4.95 -22.22
CA ILE A 372 -13.29 4.04 -21.16
C ILE A 372 -14.38 3.87 -20.08
N GLN A 373 -15.11 4.94 -19.75
CA GLN A 373 -16.09 4.91 -18.68
C GLN A 373 -17.23 3.91 -18.94
N GLY A 374 -17.30 2.87 -18.09
CA GLY A 374 -18.37 1.87 -18.11
C GLY A 374 -18.23 0.79 -19.19
N ARG A 375 -17.12 0.76 -19.94
CA ARG A 375 -16.81 -0.28 -20.91
C ARG A 375 -15.77 -1.26 -20.37
N ASP A 376 -15.84 -2.50 -20.85
CA ASP A 376 -14.89 -3.58 -20.58
C ASP A 376 -14.16 -4.05 -21.85
N LEU A 377 -13.32 -5.07 -21.71
CA LEU A 377 -12.51 -5.59 -22.81
C LEU A 377 -13.36 -6.13 -23.97
N LEU A 378 -14.54 -6.67 -23.69
CA LEU A 378 -15.43 -7.17 -24.74
C LEU A 378 -15.97 -6.03 -25.61
N ASP A 379 -16.31 -4.88 -25.01
CA ASP A 379 -16.72 -3.70 -25.78
C ASP A 379 -15.59 -3.20 -26.67
N LEU A 380 -14.37 -3.11 -26.13
CA LEU A 380 -13.18 -2.74 -26.91
C LEU A 380 -13.03 -3.65 -28.12
N ILE A 381 -13.13 -4.97 -27.90
CA ILE A 381 -12.99 -5.98 -28.94
C ILE A 381 -14.07 -5.82 -30.02
N GLN A 382 -15.32 -5.60 -29.63
CA GLN A 382 -16.44 -5.46 -30.57
C GLN A 382 -16.39 -4.14 -31.35
N ASP A 383 -16.05 -3.04 -30.70
CA ASP A 383 -16.05 -1.70 -31.30
C ASP A 383 -14.90 -1.49 -32.30
N TYR A 384 -13.73 -2.08 -32.03
CA TYR A 384 -12.50 -1.86 -32.80
C TYR A 384 -11.95 -3.13 -33.46
N GLY A 385 -12.80 -4.13 -33.70
CA GLY A 385 -12.48 -5.24 -34.59
C GLY A 385 -12.32 -4.81 -36.07
N PRO A 386 -11.74 -5.65 -36.93
CA PRO A 386 -11.13 -6.96 -36.63
C PRO A 386 -9.74 -6.84 -36.00
N TRP A 387 -9.40 -7.82 -35.18
CA TRP A 387 -8.12 -7.92 -34.48
C TRP A 387 -7.20 -8.93 -35.16
N ASN A 388 -5.93 -8.57 -35.33
CA ASN A 388 -4.94 -9.38 -36.04
C ASN A 388 -3.85 -9.89 -35.08
N ALA A 389 -4.23 -10.33 -33.88
CA ALA A 389 -3.30 -10.81 -32.86
C ALA A 389 -3.71 -12.21 -32.34
N PRO A 390 -2.76 -13.16 -32.19
CA PRO A 390 -3.01 -14.40 -31.48
C PRO A 390 -3.25 -14.11 -30.00
N ALA A 391 -3.94 -15.03 -29.31
CA ALA A 391 -4.30 -14.86 -27.91
C ALA A 391 -3.04 -14.69 -27.03
N SER A 392 -2.00 -15.48 -27.31
CA SER A 392 -0.69 -15.40 -26.66
C SER A 392 -0.03 -14.02 -26.70
N LEU A 393 -0.21 -13.25 -27.78
CA LEU A 393 0.29 -11.87 -27.86
C LEU A 393 -0.66 -10.91 -27.16
N PHE A 394 -1.97 -11.07 -27.34
CA PHE A 394 -2.97 -10.15 -26.80
C PHE A 394 -2.98 -10.14 -25.27
N VAL A 395 -2.84 -11.28 -24.60
CA VAL A 395 -2.82 -11.31 -23.12
C VAL A 395 -1.64 -10.53 -22.53
N THR A 396 -0.55 -10.31 -23.27
CA THR A 396 0.63 -9.57 -22.79
C THR A 396 0.40 -8.07 -22.62
N ILE A 397 -0.63 -7.52 -23.25
CA ILE A 397 -1.00 -6.10 -23.12
C ILE A 397 -2.01 -5.86 -21.98
N LEU A 398 -2.58 -6.94 -21.43
CA LEU A 398 -3.48 -6.88 -20.28
C LEU A 398 -2.66 -6.75 -18.99
N ARG A 399 -3.13 -5.91 -18.06
CA ARG A 399 -2.59 -5.88 -16.69
C ARG A 399 -3.04 -7.11 -15.91
N LYS A 400 -2.26 -7.49 -14.88
CA LYS A 400 -2.68 -8.57 -13.97
C LYS A 400 -3.98 -8.21 -13.26
N LEU A 401 -4.80 -9.21 -12.97
CA LEU A 401 -6.01 -9.07 -12.19
C LEU A 401 -5.63 -8.72 -10.74
N PRO A 402 -5.97 -7.51 -10.25
CA PRO A 402 -5.57 -7.12 -8.91
C PRO A 402 -6.47 -7.78 -7.84
N ALA A 403 -5.89 -8.03 -6.67
CA ALA A 403 -6.67 -8.31 -5.47
C ALA A 403 -7.55 -7.09 -5.11
N ARG A 404 -8.69 -7.33 -4.48
CA ARG A 404 -9.54 -6.27 -3.90
C ARG A 404 -9.34 -6.26 -2.39
N LEU A 405 -9.14 -5.06 -1.83
CA LEU A 405 -8.97 -4.86 -0.40
C LEU A 405 -10.33 -4.63 0.25
N TYR A 406 -10.54 -5.27 1.40
CA TYR A 406 -11.71 -5.07 2.26
C TYR A 406 -11.25 -4.79 3.69
N SER A 407 -11.80 -3.77 4.33
CA SER A 407 -11.56 -3.55 5.76
C SER A 407 -12.06 -4.77 6.54
N ILE A 408 -11.21 -5.31 7.41
CA ILE A 408 -11.54 -6.50 8.21
C ILE A 408 -12.64 -6.16 9.20
N ALA A 409 -13.64 -7.04 9.29
CA ALA A 409 -14.86 -6.86 10.07
C ALA A 409 -14.92 -7.71 11.36
N SER A 410 -13.83 -8.38 11.71
CA SER A 410 -13.67 -9.13 12.97
C SER A 410 -12.43 -8.71 13.75
N SER A 411 -12.43 -8.93 15.06
CA SER A 411 -11.20 -8.97 15.87
C SER A 411 -10.62 -10.38 15.85
N TYR A 412 -9.29 -10.50 15.69
CA TYR A 412 -8.58 -11.78 15.82
C TYR A 412 -8.66 -12.34 17.24
N ASN A 413 -8.67 -11.48 18.27
CA ASN A 413 -8.77 -11.91 19.66
C ASN A 413 -10.16 -12.46 19.98
N ALA A 414 -11.21 -11.87 19.41
CA ALA A 414 -12.59 -12.36 19.55
C ALA A 414 -12.88 -13.60 18.67
N ASN A 415 -12.24 -13.70 17.50
CA ASN A 415 -12.43 -14.78 16.54
C ASN A 415 -11.07 -15.35 16.10
N PRO A 416 -10.39 -16.14 16.96
CA PRO A 416 -9.11 -16.74 16.62
C PRO A 416 -9.22 -17.63 15.38
N ASP A 417 -8.21 -17.58 14.51
CA ASP A 417 -8.16 -18.33 13.25
C ASP A 417 -9.31 -18.03 12.26
N GLU A 418 -10.04 -16.92 12.40
CA GLU A 418 -11.09 -16.49 11.48
C GLU A 418 -10.93 -15.02 11.07
N VAL A 419 -11.16 -14.71 9.79
CA VAL A 419 -11.17 -13.32 9.30
C VAL A 419 -12.47 -13.02 8.59
N HIS A 420 -13.14 -11.96 9.04
CA HIS A 420 -14.44 -11.58 8.50
C HIS A 420 -14.28 -10.33 7.64
N PHE A 421 -15.09 -10.18 6.60
CA PHE A 421 -15.15 -8.94 5.85
C PHE A 421 -16.56 -8.68 5.32
N THR A 422 -16.84 -7.40 5.04
CA THR A 422 -18.15 -6.96 4.53
C THR A 422 -18.00 -6.45 3.10
N VAL A 423 -18.79 -6.99 2.17
CA VAL A 423 -18.72 -6.62 0.75
C VAL A 423 -20.11 -6.34 0.18
N ARG A 424 -20.27 -5.19 -0.47
CA ARG A 424 -21.48 -4.87 -1.24
C ARG A 424 -21.31 -5.30 -2.69
N ALA A 425 -22.23 -6.12 -3.18
CA ALA A 425 -22.28 -6.51 -4.58
C ALA A 425 -22.49 -5.28 -5.47
N VAL A 426 -21.62 -5.12 -6.48
CA VAL A 426 -21.67 -3.99 -7.41
C VAL A 426 -22.28 -4.51 -8.71
N ARG A 427 -23.43 -3.94 -9.10
CA ARG A 427 -24.13 -4.23 -10.36
C ARG A 427 -24.68 -2.93 -10.93
N TYR A 428 -24.56 -2.72 -12.23
CA TYR A 428 -25.05 -1.53 -12.91
C TYR A 428 -25.18 -1.78 -14.42
N GLU A 429 -26.10 -1.10 -15.08
CA GLU A 429 -26.19 -1.13 -16.55
C GLU A 429 -25.25 -0.08 -17.15
N SER A 430 -24.50 -0.44 -18.19
CA SER A 430 -23.70 0.50 -18.97
C SER A 430 -23.51 0.04 -20.42
N HIS A 431 -23.74 0.96 -21.35
CA HIS A 431 -23.66 0.73 -22.80
C HIS A 431 -24.50 -0.48 -23.27
N GLY A 432 -25.71 -0.61 -22.72
CA GLY A 432 -26.67 -1.68 -23.10
C GLY A 432 -26.32 -3.07 -22.56
N ARG A 433 -25.37 -3.18 -21.64
CA ARG A 433 -24.98 -4.43 -20.98
C ARG A 433 -25.01 -4.27 -19.46
N GLU A 434 -25.37 -5.36 -18.78
CA GLU A 434 -25.19 -5.49 -17.33
C GLU A 434 -23.69 -5.56 -17.01
N ARG A 435 -23.26 -4.79 -16.02
CA ARG A 435 -21.90 -4.73 -15.50
C ARG A 435 -21.89 -5.14 -14.05
N TYR A 436 -20.75 -5.64 -13.60
CA TYR A 436 -20.58 -6.14 -12.25
C TYR A 436 -19.19 -5.82 -11.71
N GLY A 437 -19.08 -5.71 -10.39
CA GLY A 437 -17.78 -5.69 -9.72
C GLY A 437 -17.23 -7.11 -9.63
N VAL A 438 -16.02 -7.33 -10.16
CA VAL A 438 -15.41 -8.67 -10.27
C VAL A 438 -15.41 -9.41 -8.93
N CYS A 439 -14.79 -8.83 -7.90
CA CYS A 439 -14.69 -9.48 -6.59
C CYS A 439 -16.02 -9.53 -5.83
N SER A 440 -16.80 -8.46 -5.85
CA SER A 440 -18.03 -8.40 -5.06
C SER A 440 -19.12 -9.33 -5.59
N VAL A 441 -19.25 -9.47 -6.91
CA VAL A 441 -20.18 -10.44 -7.52
C VAL A 441 -19.62 -11.86 -7.48
N HIS A 442 -18.30 -12.06 -7.57
CA HIS A 442 -17.70 -13.36 -7.28
C HIS A 442 -18.10 -13.85 -5.88
N CYS A 443 -17.90 -13.02 -4.84
CA CYS A 443 -18.29 -13.34 -3.47
C CYS A 443 -19.81 -13.52 -3.31
N ALA A 444 -20.64 -12.70 -3.96
CA ALA A 444 -22.09 -12.74 -3.75
C ALA A 444 -22.80 -13.92 -4.43
N GLU A 445 -22.34 -14.33 -5.63
CA GLU A 445 -23.08 -15.26 -6.49
C GLU A 445 -22.40 -16.62 -6.68
N ARG A 446 -21.07 -16.67 -6.58
CA ARG A 446 -20.28 -17.84 -6.99
C ARG A 446 -19.48 -18.49 -5.85
N VAL A 447 -19.41 -17.83 -4.71
CA VAL A 447 -18.72 -18.34 -3.51
C VAL A 447 -19.74 -18.85 -2.50
N GLN A 448 -19.62 -20.12 -2.11
CA GLN A 448 -20.47 -20.76 -1.10
C GLN A 448 -19.59 -21.28 0.05
N PRO A 449 -20.17 -21.51 1.24
CA PRO A 449 -19.47 -22.20 2.31
C PRO A 449 -18.81 -23.51 1.83
N GLY A 450 -17.56 -23.74 2.24
CA GLY A 450 -16.70 -24.84 1.80
C GLY A 450 -15.89 -24.58 0.53
N ALA A 451 -16.10 -23.46 -0.17
CA ALA A 451 -15.19 -23.00 -1.23
C ALA A 451 -13.91 -22.37 -0.63
N THR A 452 -12.90 -22.11 -1.46
CA THR A 452 -11.67 -21.44 -1.04
C THR A 452 -11.46 -20.11 -1.77
N LEU A 453 -11.00 -19.08 -1.06
CA LEU A 453 -10.58 -17.81 -1.62
C LEU A 453 -9.09 -17.56 -1.37
N PRO A 454 -8.29 -17.16 -2.38
CA PRO A 454 -6.92 -16.74 -2.14
C PRO A 454 -6.89 -15.35 -1.49
N VAL A 455 -6.30 -15.27 -0.30
CA VAL A 455 -6.28 -14.07 0.53
C VAL A 455 -4.92 -13.76 1.14
N TYR A 456 -4.72 -12.51 1.53
CA TYR A 456 -3.58 -12.08 2.34
C TYR A 456 -3.99 -10.91 3.25
N ILE A 457 -3.25 -10.71 4.35
CA ILE A 457 -3.46 -9.57 5.24
C ILE A 457 -2.60 -8.40 4.79
N GLN A 458 -3.23 -7.23 4.69
CA GLN A 458 -2.55 -5.95 4.51
C GLN A 458 -2.63 -5.16 5.82
N ASN A 459 -1.50 -5.11 6.52
CA ASN A 459 -1.35 -4.33 7.73
C ASN A 459 -1.51 -2.83 7.46
N ASN A 460 -2.34 -2.16 8.26
CA ASN A 460 -2.60 -0.73 8.20
C ASN A 460 -2.25 -0.03 9.53
N PRO A 461 -1.02 0.49 9.68
CA PRO A 461 -0.60 1.16 10.91
C PRO A 461 -1.27 2.53 11.13
N ASN A 462 -1.98 3.06 10.13
CA ASN A 462 -2.60 4.39 10.18
C ASN A 462 -4.09 4.35 10.55
N PHE A 463 -4.62 3.16 10.85
CA PHE A 463 -6.02 2.96 11.23
C PHE A 463 -6.14 1.97 12.39
N LYS A 464 -5.75 2.39 13.60
CA LYS A 464 -5.64 1.54 14.80
C LYS A 464 -6.35 2.15 16.01
N LEU A 465 -6.90 1.28 16.86
CA LEU A 465 -7.40 1.64 18.19
C LEU A 465 -6.30 2.29 19.04
N PRO A 466 -6.65 3.18 20.00
CA PRO A 466 -5.67 3.72 20.94
C PRO A 466 -5.09 2.59 21.81
N ALA A 467 -3.81 2.68 22.14
CA ALA A 467 -3.15 1.71 23.01
C ALA A 467 -3.70 1.71 24.45
N ASP A 468 -4.23 2.85 24.91
CA ASP A 468 -4.95 2.97 26.17
C ASP A 468 -6.45 2.73 25.91
N SER A 469 -6.97 1.62 26.44
CA SER A 469 -8.35 1.19 26.24
C SER A 469 -9.39 2.07 26.97
N SER A 470 -8.95 2.94 27.89
CA SER A 470 -9.81 3.91 28.58
C SER A 470 -10.14 5.14 27.73
N VAL A 471 -9.39 5.37 26.64
CA VAL A 471 -9.59 6.52 25.77
C VAL A 471 -10.90 6.38 24.98
N PRO A 472 -11.75 7.43 24.92
CA PRO A 472 -12.99 7.41 24.14
C PRO A 472 -12.73 7.23 22.64
N VAL A 473 -13.61 6.50 21.96
CA VAL A 473 -13.55 6.31 20.50
C VAL A 473 -14.84 6.72 19.81
N ILE A 474 -14.72 7.51 18.74
CA ILE A 474 -15.82 7.96 17.88
C ILE A 474 -15.62 7.34 16.51
N MET A 475 -16.58 6.56 16.06
CA MET A 475 -16.53 5.79 14.82
C MET A 475 -17.62 6.27 13.87
N ILE A 476 -17.27 6.65 12.65
CA ILE A 476 -18.19 7.20 11.65
C ILE A 476 -18.11 6.36 10.39
N GLY A 477 -19.10 5.50 10.16
CA GLY A 477 -19.06 4.48 9.13
C GLY A 477 -20.42 4.14 8.52
N PRO A 478 -20.89 4.90 7.51
CA PRO A 478 -22.10 4.56 6.79
C PRO A 478 -21.90 3.38 5.82
N GLY A 479 -22.93 2.54 5.69
CA GLY A 479 -22.95 1.36 4.83
C GLY A 479 -21.82 0.38 5.16
N THR A 480 -21.07 -0.05 4.16
CA THR A 480 -19.92 -0.96 4.33
C THR A 480 -18.77 -0.34 5.12
N GLY A 481 -18.76 0.98 5.33
CA GLY A 481 -17.80 1.66 6.20
C GLY A 481 -17.90 1.24 7.68
N VAL A 482 -18.94 0.50 8.07
CA VAL A 482 -19.06 -0.06 9.43
C VAL A 482 -18.17 -1.29 9.66
N ALA A 483 -17.60 -1.88 8.61
CA ALA A 483 -16.79 -3.09 8.69
C ALA A 483 -15.68 -3.01 9.75
N PRO A 484 -14.72 -2.06 9.70
CA PRO A 484 -13.66 -2.01 10.70
C PRO A 484 -14.19 -1.66 12.10
N PHE A 485 -15.35 -1.00 12.21
CA PHE A 485 -15.94 -0.65 13.50
C PHE A 485 -16.58 -1.84 14.21
N ARG A 486 -17.02 -2.86 13.45
CA ARG A 486 -17.37 -4.16 14.02
C ARG A 486 -16.14 -4.81 14.66
N SER A 487 -15.02 -4.84 13.94
CA SER A 487 -13.73 -5.34 14.43
C SER A 487 -13.25 -4.57 15.68
N PHE A 488 -13.35 -3.23 15.67
CA PHE A 488 -12.97 -2.40 16.82
C PHE A 488 -13.81 -2.70 18.06
N LEU A 489 -15.13 -2.86 17.89
CA LEU A 489 -16.02 -3.13 19.01
C LEU A 489 -15.84 -4.55 19.56
N GLU A 490 -15.62 -5.56 18.71
CA GLU A 490 -15.26 -6.91 19.17
C GLU A 490 -13.94 -6.91 19.95
N GLU A 491 -12.92 -6.17 19.49
CA GLU A 491 -11.65 -6.04 20.21
C GLU A 491 -11.85 -5.40 21.59
N ARG A 492 -12.63 -4.31 21.65
CA ARG A 492 -12.90 -3.61 22.90
C ARG A 492 -13.71 -4.46 23.87
N GLU A 493 -14.64 -5.28 23.36
CA GLU A 493 -15.38 -6.27 24.14
C GLU A 493 -14.42 -7.31 24.74
N GLU A 494 -13.57 -7.92 23.93
CA GLU A 494 -12.62 -8.96 24.36
C GLU A 494 -11.56 -8.43 25.34
N GLN A 495 -11.09 -7.20 25.15
CA GLN A 495 -10.16 -6.54 26.07
C GLN A 495 -10.80 -6.04 27.37
N GLY A 496 -12.14 -6.06 27.47
CA GLY A 496 -12.86 -5.45 28.59
C GLY A 496 -12.61 -3.94 28.72
N ALA A 497 -12.53 -3.24 27.59
CA ALA A 497 -12.21 -1.82 27.55
C ALA A 497 -13.27 -0.96 28.27
N GLU A 498 -12.83 -0.12 29.21
CA GLU A 498 -13.72 0.75 29.99
C GLU A 498 -14.04 2.08 29.29
N GLY A 499 -13.23 2.49 28.30
CA GLY A 499 -13.43 3.73 27.58
C GLY A 499 -14.73 3.72 26.77
N PRO A 500 -15.45 4.85 26.65
CA PRO A 500 -16.73 4.85 25.97
C PRO A 500 -16.55 4.81 24.45
N SER A 501 -17.45 4.08 23.77
CA SER A 501 -17.46 3.92 22.32
C SER A 501 -18.71 4.55 21.71
N TRP A 502 -18.58 5.30 20.62
CA TRP A 502 -19.70 5.92 19.93
C TRP A 502 -19.65 5.61 18.44
N LEU A 503 -20.72 5.03 17.90
CA LEU A 503 -20.88 4.76 16.47
C LEU A 503 -21.91 5.71 15.83
N PHE A 504 -21.50 6.39 14.76
CA PHE A 504 -22.37 7.04 13.79
C PHE A 504 -22.51 6.13 12.57
N TYR A 505 -23.70 5.57 12.39
CA TYR A 505 -24.03 4.66 11.30
C TYR A 505 -25.04 5.31 10.35
N GLY A 506 -25.01 4.94 9.07
CA GLY A 506 -26.09 5.31 8.16
C GLY A 506 -26.21 4.42 6.95
N ASP A 507 -27.43 4.28 6.44
CA ASP A 507 -27.73 3.57 5.19
C ASP A 507 -28.99 4.16 4.53
N ARG A 508 -29.61 3.43 3.60
CA ARG A 508 -30.82 3.85 2.89
C ARG A 508 -32.05 3.68 3.77
N HIS A 509 -32.32 2.46 4.21
CA HIS A 509 -33.55 2.12 4.91
C HIS A 509 -33.29 1.37 6.22
N PHE A 510 -34.01 1.74 7.28
CA PHE A 510 -33.94 1.07 8.57
C PHE A 510 -34.30 -0.42 8.49
N VAL A 511 -35.34 -0.76 7.72
CA VAL A 511 -35.90 -2.12 7.70
C VAL A 511 -35.05 -3.08 6.88
N THR A 512 -34.43 -2.62 5.79
CA THR A 512 -33.77 -3.50 4.82
C THR A 512 -32.26 -3.38 4.78
N ASP A 513 -31.69 -2.28 5.28
CA ASP A 513 -30.28 -1.97 5.06
C ASP A 513 -29.49 -1.75 6.33
N PHE A 514 -30.07 -1.95 7.52
CA PHE A 514 -29.40 -1.78 8.80
C PHE A 514 -28.43 -2.94 9.11
N LEU A 515 -27.24 -2.86 8.52
CA LEU A 515 -26.19 -3.87 8.65
C LEU A 515 -25.80 -4.10 10.12
N TYR A 516 -25.67 -5.38 10.51
CA TYR A 516 -25.28 -5.82 11.87
C TYR A 516 -26.16 -5.27 13.00
N GLN A 517 -27.44 -4.95 12.72
CA GLN A 517 -28.37 -4.38 13.71
C GLN A 517 -28.38 -5.13 15.05
N THR A 518 -28.39 -6.47 15.02
CA THR A 518 -28.41 -7.31 16.22
C THR A 518 -27.13 -7.19 17.05
N ASP A 519 -25.97 -7.07 16.40
CA ASP A 519 -24.69 -6.88 17.08
C ASP A 519 -24.66 -5.53 17.79
N TRP A 520 -25.08 -4.45 17.11
CA TRP A 520 -25.13 -3.12 17.72
C TRP A 520 -26.07 -3.04 18.90
N GLN A 521 -27.24 -3.67 18.82
CA GLN A 521 -28.19 -3.72 19.93
C GLN A 521 -27.66 -4.51 21.12
N ARG A 522 -26.95 -5.63 20.88
CA ARG A 522 -26.26 -6.39 21.92
C ARG A 522 -25.19 -5.53 22.58
N MET A 523 -24.29 -4.95 21.81
CA MET A 523 -23.17 -4.16 22.31
C MET A 523 -23.63 -2.90 23.07
N LEU A 524 -24.76 -2.29 22.68
CA LEU A 524 -25.39 -1.20 23.45
C LEU A 524 -25.89 -1.66 24.82
N LYS A 525 -26.54 -2.83 24.85
CA LYS A 525 -27.09 -3.40 26.08
C LYS A 525 -25.97 -3.82 27.05
N ASP A 526 -24.90 -4.38 26.50
CA ASP A 526 -23.77 -4.91 27.28
C ASP A 526 -22.75 -3.81 27.65
N GLY A 527 -22.91 -2.60 27.09
CA GLY A 527 -22.13 -1.41 27.45
C GLY A 527 -20.84 -1.21 26.65
N VAL A 528 -20.47 -2.16 25.78
CA VAL A 528 -19.33 -2.06 24.85
C VAL A 528 -19.49 -0.86 23.92
N LEU A 529 -20.70 -0.68 23.38
CA LEU A 529 -21.09 0.50 22.62
C LEU A 529 -21.86 1.43 23.55
N SER A 530 -21.30 2.60 23.86
CA SER A 530 -21.94 3.55 24.77
C SER A 530 -23.03 4.37 24.08
N ARG A 531 -22.85 4.65 22.78
CA ARG A 531 -23.77 5.45 21.98
C ARG A 531 -23.84 4.97 20.53
N LEU A 532 -25.05 5.03 19.97
CA LEU A 532 -25.31 4.73 18.56
C LEU A 532 -26.24 5.80 17.99
N ASP A 533 -25.76 6.52 16.99
CA ASP A 533 -26.56 7.49 16.23
C ASP A 533 -26.70 6.99 14.78
N VAL A 534 -27.94 6.91 14.30
CA VAL A 534 -28.27 6.30 13.00
C VAL A 534 -28.91 7.29 12.03
N ALA A 535 -28.55 7.18 10.74
CA ALA A 535 -29.08 8.01 9.67
C ALA A 535 -29.60 7.15 8.50
N PHE A 536 -30.91 7.23 8.22
CA PHE A 536 -31.54 6.51 7.09
C PHE A 536 -31.99 7.51 6.03
N SER A 537 -31.27 7.51 4.91
CA SER A 537 -31.39 8.55 3.89
C SER A 537 -32.65 8.47 3.03
N ARG A 538 -33.44 7.38 3.13
CA ARG A 538 -34.61 7.13 2.28
C ARG A 538 -35.89 6.76 3.04
N ASP A 539 -35.90 6.83 4.37
CA ASP A 539 -37.09 6.52 5.18
C ASP A 539 -38.05 7.71 5.31
N THR A 540 -37.58 8.93 5.03
CA THR A 540 -38.35 10.18 5.08
C THR A 540 -38.20 10.97 3.78
N GLU A 541 -39.06 11.99 3.58
CA GLU A 541 -38.93 12.90 2.42
C GLU A 541 -37.60 13.67 2.44
N GLU A 542 -37.15 14.08 3.64
CA GLU A 542 -35.85 14.70 3.84
C GLU A 542 -34.75 13.64 3.99
N LYS A 543 -33.62 13.83 3.31
CA LYS A 543 -32.48 12.91 3.38
C LYS A 543 -31.66 13.18 4.63
N VAL A 544 -31.59 12.18 5.51
CA VAL A 544 -30.75 12.23 6.72
C VAL A 544 -29.46 11.45 6.48
N TYR A 545 -28.32 12.09 6.71
CA TYR A 545 -26.99 11.49 6.61
C TYR A 545 -26.21 11.63 7.93
N VAL A 546 -25.07 10.95 8.04
CA VAL A 546 -24.26 10.92 9.27
C VAL A 546 -23.76 12.31 9.67
N GLN A 547 -23.43 13.20 8.74
CA GLN A 547 -23.05 14.59 9.03
C GLN A 547 -24.17 15.37 9.72
N HIS A 548 -25.45 15.08 9.41
CA HIS A 548 -26.56 15.71 10.11
C HIS A 548 -26.63 15.25 11.56
N ARG A 549 -26.41 13.95 11.81
CA ARG A 549 -26.34 13.41 13.18
C ARG A 549 -25.15 13.95 13.97
N ILE A 550 -24.01 14.14 13.31
CA ILE A 550 -22.83 14.78 13.92
C ILE A 550 -23.17 16.20 14.39
N LEU A 551 -23.83 16.99 13.55
CA LEU A 551 -24.23 18.36 13.89
C LEU A 551 -25.30 18.39 14.99
N GLU A 552 -26.28 17.49 14.96
CA GLU A 552 -27.29 17.36 16.03
C GLU A 552 -26.67 17.05 17.39
N GLN A 553 -25.55 16.32 17.40
CA GLN A 553 -24.82 15.89 18.60
C GLN A 553 -23.57 16.73 18.88
N SER A 554 -23.47 17.94 18.29
CA SER A 554 -22.29 18.81 18.29
C SER A 554 -21.65 18.95 19.68
N LYS A 555 -22.46 19.31 20.69
CA LYS A 555 -22.01 19.56 22.07
C LYS A 555 -21.32 18.36 22.69
N GLU A 556 -21.92 17.19 22.56
CA GLU A 556 -21.35 15.98 23.13
C GLU A 556 -20.12 15.55 22.35
N LEU A 557 -20.17 15.59 21.01
CA LEU A 557 -19.02 15.25 20.18
C LEU A 557 -17.83 16.13 20.54
N TYR A 558 -18.03 17.44 20.67
CA TYR A 558 -16.98 18.36 21.09
C TYR A 558 -16.47 18.06 22.50
N ARG A 559 -17.36 17.70 23.45
CA ARG A 559 -16.94 17.25 24.79
C ARG A 559 -15.99 16.05 24.72
N TRP A 560 -16.31 15.04 23.92
CA TRP A 560 -15.44 13.86 23.75
C TRP A 560 -14.10 14.23 23.10
N LEU A 561 -14.09 15.13 22.12
CA LEU A 561 -12.83 15.64 21.53
C LEU A 561 -11.93 16.28 22.59
N GLN A 562 -12.50 17.06 23.51
CA GLN A 562 -11.78 17.68 24.63
C GLN A 562 -11.28 16.64 25.65
N GLU A 563 -11.98 15.51 25.79
CA GLU A 563 -11.59 14.38 26.66
C GLU A 563 -10.53 13.47 26.04
N GLY A 564 -9.99 13.82 24.87
CA GLY A 564 -8.91 13.06 24.24
C GLY A 564 -9.40 12.01 23.24
N ALA A 565 -10.69 12.02 22.85
CA ALA A 565 -11.24 11.00 21.96
C ALA A 565 -10.46 10.84 20.65
N HIS A 566 -10.42 9.59 20.18
CA HIS A 566 -9.97 9.24 18.84
C HIS A 566 -11.18 9.15 17.89
N VAL A 567 -11.07 9.76 16.72
CA VAL A 567 -12.11 9.83 15.69
C VAL A 567 -11.66 9.02 14.48
N TYR A 568 -12.55 8.15 14.01
CA TYR A 568 -12.33 7.27 12.88
C TYR A 568 -13.42 7.48 11.84
N VAL A 569 -13.02 7.62 10.58
CA VAL A 569 -13.95 7.72 9.43
C VAL A 569 -13.64 6.62 8.43
N CYS A 570 -14.64 5.84 8.06
CA CYS A 570 -14.51 4.79 7.05
C CYS A 570 -15.68 4.79 6.05
N GLY A 571 -15.39 4.58 4.77
CA GLY A 571 -16.39 4.50 3.70
C GLY A 571 -16.03 5.37 2.48
N ASP A 572 -17.05 5.92 1.82
CA ASP A 572 -16.91 6.67 0.56
C ASP A 572 -15.98 7.88 0.68
N GLU A 573 -14.87 7.85 -0.07
CA GLU A 573 -13.88 8.93 -0.11
C GLU A 573 -14.44 10.20 -0.75
N LYS A 574 -15.24 10.06 -1.83
CA LYS A 574 -15.56 11.15 -2.75
C LYS A 574 -16.51 12.20 -2.18
N HIS A 575 -17.50 11.79 -1.39
CA HIS A 575 -18.52 12.69 -0.85
C HIS A 575 -18.57 12.60 0.67
N MET A 576 -18.72 11.39 1.21
CA MET A 576 -18.99 11.20 2.64
C MET A 576 -17.83 11.70 3.52
N ALA A 577 -16.60 11.35 3.17
CA ALA A 577 -15.43 11.76 3.94
C ALA A 577 -15.26 13.30 3.99
N HIS A 578 -15.55 13.98 2.88
CA HIS A 578 -15.51 15.45 2.80
C HIS A 578 -16.61 16.11 3.64
N ASP A 579 -17.84 15.59 3.57
CA ASP A 579 -18.97 16.11 4.33
C ASP A 579 -18.79 15.91 5.83
N VAL A 580 -18.27 14.75 6.26
CA VAL A 580 -17.93 14.48 7.66
C VAL A 580 -16.80 15.39 8.13
N HIS A 581 -15.74 15.56 7.34
CA HIS A 581 -14.65 16.47 7.67
C HIS A 581 -15.14 17.91 7.88
N SER A 582 -15.99 18.39 6.96
CA SER A 582 -16.61 19.71 7.07
C SER A 582 -17.48 19.83 8.33
N ALA A 583 -18.29 18.82 8.63
CA ALA A 583 -19.13 18.81 9.82
C ALA A 583 -18.31 18.84 11.12
N LEU A 584 -17.20 18.11 11.18
CA LEU A 584 -16.29 18.15 12.35
C LEU A 584 -15.70 19.55 12.56
N ILE A 585 -15.27 20.22 11.47
CA ILE A 585 -14.80 21.61 11.54
C ILE A 585 -15.91 22.52 12.08
N THR A 586 -17.15 22.38 11.58
CA THR A 586 -18.29 23.15 12.07
C THR A 586 -18.52 22.93 13.56
N VAL A 587 -18.51 21.68 14.04
CA VAL A 587 -18.67 21.38 15.48
C VAL A 587 -17.56 22.03 16.32
N ILE A 588 -16.30 21.93 15.90
CA ILE A 588 -15.16 22.53 16.59
C ILE A 588 -15.27 24.06 16.62
N GLN A 589 -15.72 24.66 15.51
CA GLN A 589 -15.92 26.10 15.39
C GLN A 589 -17.02 26.60 16.35
N GLU A 590 -18.20 25.99 16.27
CA GLU A 590 -19.39 26.43 17.00
C GLU A 590 -19.27 26.18 18.51
N GLU A 591 -18.89 24.96 18.91
CA GLU A 591 -18.85 24.58 20.32
C GLU A 591 -17.54 25.01 21.00
N GLY A 592 -16.46 25.17 20.22
CA GLY A 592 -15.18 25.68 20.71
C GLY A 592 -15.04 27.20 20.68
N GLY A 593 -15.93 27.91 19.99
CA GLY A 593 -15.84 29.36 19.80
C GLY A 593 -14.58 29.80 19.04
N LEU A 594 -14.09 28.94 18.13
CA LEU A 594 -12.86 29.16 17.37
C LEU A 594 -13.15 29.87 16.03
N SER A 595 -12.14 30.51 15.44
CA SER A 595 -12.25 30.97 14.05
C SER A 595 -12.22 29.76 13.10
N PRO A 596 -12.70 29.91 11.84
CA PRO A 596 -12.62 28.83 10.85
C PRO A 596 -11.20 28.27 10.67
N GLU A 597 -10.19 29.14 10.64
CA GLU A 597 -8.79 28.74 10.48
C GLU A 597 -8.26 28.00 11.71
N ALA A 598 -8.67 28.43 12.91
CA ALA A 598 -8.29 27.76 14.16
C ALA A 598 -8.97 26.39 14.31
N ALA A 599 -10.22 26.24 13.84
CA ALA A 599 -10.94 24.98 13.83
C ALA A 599 -10.30 23.97 12.85
N ALA A 600 -9.93 24.42 11.65
CA ALA A 600 -9.19 23.60 10.70
C ALA A 600 -7.82 23.15 11.27
N ALA A 601 -7.06 24.08 11.85
CA ALA A 601 -5.78 23.77 12.49
C ALA A 601 -5.91 22.81 13.69
N TYR A 602 -7.01 22.88 14.44
CA TYR A 602 -7.32 21.93 15.51
C TYR A 602 -7.46 20.51 14.95
N LEU A 603 -8.24 20.35 13.87
CA LEU A 603 -8.46 19.05 13.25
C LEU A 603 -7.17 18.50 12.60
N GLU A 604 -6.35 19.36 11.98
CA GLU A 604 -5.00 18.99 11.51
C GLU A 604 -4.10 18.50 12.66
N THR A 605 -4.19 19.15 13.83
CA THR A 605 -3.45 18.72 15.03
C THR A 605 -3.90 17.32 15.45
N LEU A 606 -5.22 17.04 15.45
CA LEU A 606 -5.72 15.69 15.72
C LEU A 606 -5.18 14.65 14.72
N GLN A 607 -5.03 14.99 13.43
CA GLN A 607 -4.43 14.08 12.45
C GLN A 607 -2.95 13.81 12.76
N GLN A 608 -2.19 14.86 13.13
CA GLN A 608 -0.78 14.73 13.50
C GLN A 608 -0.59 13.87 14.76
N GLU A 609 -1.53 13.99 15.71
CA GLU A 609 -1.57 13.18 16.94
C GLU A 609 -2.13 11.76 16.73
N GLN A 610 -2.46 11.37 15.49
CA GLN A 610 -3.15 10.11 15.17
C GLN A 610 -4.49 9.93 15.93
N ARG A 611 -5.14 11.02 16.28
CA ARG A 611 -6.46 11.05 16.92
C ARG A 611 -7.59 11.28 15.93
N TYR A 612 -7.30 11.64 14.69
CA TYR A 612 -8.27 11.64 13.59
C TYR A 612 -7.73 10.79 12.43
N GLN A 613 -8.30 9.61 12.23
CA GLN A 613 -7.83 8.59 11.29
C GLN A 613 -8.90 8.27 10.24
N ARG A 614 -8.48 7.99 9.00
CA ARG A 614 -9.40 7.79 7.87
C ARG A 614 -9.01 6.55 7.04
N ASP A 615 -9.95 5.65 6.85
CA ASP A 615 -9.88 4.50 5.95
C ASP A 615 -10.98 4.62 4.90
N VAL A 616 -10.72 5.43 3.87
CA VAL A 616 -11.71 5.82 2.86
C VAL A 616 -11.27 5.36 1.47
N TYR A 617 -12.24 4.97 0.64
CA TYR A 617 -12.04 4.35 -0.67
C TYR A 617 -13.16 4.64 -1.66
#